data_AF-A0A3A9VM68-F1
#
_entry.id   AF-A0A3A9VM68-F1
#
_cell.length_a   1.000
_cell.length_b   1.000
_cell.length_c   1.000
_cell.angle_alpha   90.00
_cell.angle_beta   90.00
_cell.angle_gamma   90.00
#
_symmetry.space_group_name_H-M   'P 1'
#
loop_
_entity.id
_entity.type
_entity.pdbx_description
1 polymer ?
#
loop_
_entity_poly.entity_id
_entity_poly.type
_entity_poly.pdbx_seq_one_letter_code
_entity_poly.pdbx_strand_id
1 'polypeptide(L)'
;MKYFLILFLAMTTISCNQDKKEKTEDKKNEMIPVEPDGGIGDGALSIIDNYIASIEKAHKKEAFLKHKAVSFNINILFGGKPHLDGKVTMLTNSTKIRIDKKDESKLIYDGQKVFLCPEDANEKGARFDMFTWTYFFAMPYKLNDPGTKWELGNNRALDNVDHQTAKLTFEKGTGDAPDDWYVIYTDVNESTLKSAAYIVSFGSGGDTSKAEEDPHAVHYKDFQMIDGIPFATKWDFYGWNEEKGIYGDTIGEVTISDITFLDSESNLFETPENAKEIKL
;
A
#
# COMPACT_ATOMS: atom_id res chain seq x y z
N MET A 1 64.52 30.83 52.00
CA MET A 1 65.53 30.12 51.18
C MET A 1 64.92 28.83 50.68
N LYS A 2 65.14 28.50 49.40
CA LYS A 2 64.84 27.21 48.73
C LYS A 2 65.50 26.06 49.54
N TYR A 3 65.01 24.82 49.58
CA TYR A 3 64.84 23.88 48.46
C TYR A 3 63.85 22.76 48.77
N PHE A 4 63.23 22.29 47.69
CA PHE A 4 62.52 21.03 47.49
C PHE A 4 63.37 19.79 47.83
N LEU A 5 62.74 18.74 48.38
CA LEU A 5 62.99 17.36 47.93
C LEU A 5 61.77 16.46 48.24
N ILE A 6 61.24 15.86 47.19
CA ILE A 6 60.18 14.84 47.21
C ILE A 6 60.84 13.48 47.51
N LEU A 7 60.22 12.67 48.37
CA LEU A 7 60.33 11.21 48.26
C LEU A 7 59.02 10.53 48.64
N PHE A 8 58.47 9.83 47.66
CA PHE A 8 57.31 8.94 47.73
C PHE A 8 57.81 7.57 48.22
N LEU A 9 57.18 6.94 49.21
CA LEU A 9 57.20 5.47 49.30
C LEU A 9 55.98 4.89 50.02
N ALA A 10 55.44 3.87 49.38
CA ALA A 10 54.15 3.24 49.57
C ALA A 10 53.94 2.57 50.94
N MET A 11 52.74 2.74 51.50
CA MET A 11 52.23 1.89 52.58
C MET A 11 51.61 0.62 51.98
N THR A 12 52.17 -0.52 52.33
CA THR A 12 51.65 -1.85 52.08
C THR A 12 50.48 -2.15 53.01
N THR A 13 49.35 -2.58 52.47
CA THR A 13 48.34 -3.32 53.24
C THR A 13 48.24 -4.74 52.69
N ILE A 14 48.30 -5.66 53.64
CA ILE A 14 48.31 -7.11 53.49
C ILE A 14 46.86 -7.55 53.26
N SER A 15 46.62 -8.40 52.25
CA SER A 15 45.46 -9.27 52.24
C SER A 15 45.88 -10.69 51.84
N CYS A 16 45.56 -11.63 52.74
CA CYS A 16 45.81 -13.05 52.59
C CYS A 16 45.10 -13.62 51.35
N ASN A 17 45.82 -14.50 50.67
CA ASN A 17 45.36 -15.33 49.57
C ASN A 17 44.90 -16.68 50.15
N GLN A 18 43.62 -17.03 49.96
CA GLN A 18 43.12 -18.41 50.07
C GLN A 18 42.04 -18.62 49.01
N ASP A 19 42.24 -19.68 48.23
CA ASP A 19 41.50 -20.12 47.06
C ASP A 19 39.97 -20.17 47.23
N LYS A 20 39.25 -19.68 46.20
CA LYS A 20 37.94 -20.22 45.82
C LYS A 20 37.84 -20.37 44.31
N LYS A 21 37.83 -21.64 43.91
CA LYS A 21 37.37 -22.19 42.63
C LYS A 21 36.24 -21.37 42.00
N GLU A 22 36.36 -21.10 40.71
CA GLU A 22 35.22 -20.80 39.84
C GLU A 22 34.13 -21.84 40.09
N LYS A 23 33.02 -21.40 40.68
CA LYS A 23 31.75 -22.07 40.52
C LYS A 23 31.16 -21.55 39.23
N THR A 24 31.12 -22.42 38.22
CA THR A 24 30.16 -22.33 37.14
C THR A 24 28.78 -22.34 37.78
N GLU A 25 28.17 -21.17 37.94
CA GLU A 25 26.72 -21.10 38.16
C GLU A 25 26.06 -21.49 36.84
N ASP A 26 25.57 -22.72 36.78
CA ASP A 26 24.53 -23.11 35.84
C ASP A 26 23.41 -22.07 35.94
N LYS A 27 23.33 -21.18 34.95
CA LYS A 27 22.09 -20.49 34.62
C LYS A 27 21.10 -21.59 34.26
N LYS A 28 20.34 -22.06 35.26
CA LYS A 28 19.06 -22.71 35.00
C LYS A 28 18.32 -21.77 34.07
N ASN A 29 18.08 -22.26 32.86
CA ASN A 29 17.14 -21.69 31.92
C ASN A 29 15.82 -21.58 32.69
N GLU A 30 15.50 -20.39 33.21
CA GLU A 30 14.15 -20.12 33.69
C GLU A 30 13.27 -20.21 32.44
N MET A 31 12.61 -21.35 32.33
CA MET A 31 11.67 -21.63 31.27
C MET A 31 10.52 -20.64 31.45
N ILE A 32 10.50 -19.60 30.62
CA ILE A 32 9.33 -18.73 30.51
C ILE A 32 8.19 -19.65 30.06
N PRO A 33 7.11 -19.79 30.83
CA PRO A 33 5.98 -20.58 30.39
C PRO A 33 5.39 -19.89 29.16
N VAL A 34 5.59 -20.49 28.00
CA VAL A 34 4.83 -20.21 26.79
C VAL A 34 3.77 -21.29 26.67
N GLU A 35 2.52 -20.89 26.45
CA GLU A 35 1.43 -21.86 26.30
C GLU A 35 1.73 -22.77 25.10
N PRO A 36 1.64 -24.11 25.26
CA PRO A 36 2.02 -25.07 24.22
C PRO A 36 1.18 -24.95 22.93
N ASP A 37 0.04 -24.25 23.02
CA ASP A 37 -1.01 -24.16 22.02
C ASP A 37 -1.64 -22.75 21.91
N GLY A 38 -0.99 -21.70 22.42
CA GLY A 38 -1.43 -20.30 22.20
C GLY A 38 -2.70 -19.87 22.98
N GLY A 39 -3.13 -20.66 23.95
CA GLY A 39 -4.26 -20.31 24.82
C GLY A 39 -5.63 -20.56 24.18
N ILE A 40 -6.69 -20.24 24.91
CA ILE A 40 -8.09 -20.47 24.48
C ILE A 40 -8.52 -19.51 23.34
N GLY A 41 -7.63 -18.60 22.91
CA GLY A 41 -7.86 -17.69 21.79
C GLY A 41 -7.13 -18.15 20.52
N ASP A 42 -7.51 -17.61 19.36
CA ASP A 42 -6.90 -17.91 18.05
C ASP A 42 -5.43 -17.43 17.90
N GLY A 43 -4.70 -17.28 19.00
CA GLY A 43 -3.36 -16.69 19.04
C GLY A 43 -3.35 -15.17 18.85
N ALA A 44 -2.25 -14.51 19.23
CA ALA A 44 -2.02 -13.13 18.84
C ALA A 44 -1.76 -13.06 17.33
N LEU A 45 -2.39 -12.11 16.63
CA LEU A 45 -2.11 -11.83 15.22
C LEU A 45 -0.60 -11.62 14.99
N SER A 46 -0.09 -12.03 13.83
CA SER A 46 1.28 -11.73 13.47
C SER A 46 1.52 -10.21 13.38
N ILE A 47 2.78 -9.79 13.42
CA ILE A 47 3.12 -8.35 13.32
C ILE A 47 2.60 -7.78 11.98
N ILE A 48 2.72 -8.56 10.91
CA ILE A 48 2.27 -8.12 9.59
C ILE A 48 0.75 -8.08 9.47
N ASP A 49 0.04 -9.03 10.08
CA ASP A 49 -1.43 -9.01 10.09
C ASP A 49 -1.96 -7.80 10.89
N ASN A 50 -1.32 -7.47 12.01
CA ASN A 50 -1.65 -6.26 12.78
C ASN A 50 -1.37 -4.98 11.98
N TYR A 51 -0.27 -4.93 11.23
CA TYR A 51 0.07 -3.80 10.37
C TYR A 51 -0.97 -3.61 9.25
N ILE A 52 -1.40 -4.69 8.59
CA ILE A 52 -2.44 -4.61 7.56
C ILE A 52 -3.77 -4.18 8.19
N ALA A 53 -4.17 -4.82 9.29
CA ALA A 53 -5.42 -4.52 9.97
C ALA A 53 -5.48 -3.07 10.49
N SER A 54 -4.36 -2.46 10.89
CA SER A 54 -4.34 -1.06 11.32
C SER A 54 -4.68 -0.11 10.16
N ILE A 55 -4.15 -0.37 8.96
CA ILE A 55 -4.44 0.42 7.76
C ILE A 55 -5.90 0.25 7.35
N GLU A 56 -6.39 -0.99 7.28
CA GLU A 56 -7.78 -1.27 6.90
C GLU A 56 -8.78 -0.64 7.89
N LYS A 57 -8.45 -0.66 9.19
CA LYS A 57 -9.25 -0.03 10.24
C LYS A 57 -9.22 1.49 10.15
N ALA A 58 -8.06 2.09 9.87
CA ALA A 58 -7.93 3.53 9.66
C ALA A 58 -8.81 3.98 8.50
N HIS A 59 -8.80 3.22 7.41
CA HIS A 59 -9.61 3.45 6.21
C HIS A 59 -11.08 3.02 6.36
N LYS A 60 -11.50 2.44 7.48
CA LYS A 60 -12.89 2.01 7.71
C LYS A 60 -13.37 0.97 6.69
N LYS A 61 -12.51 0.01 6.33
CA LYS A 61 -12.81 -1.04 5.34
C LYS A 61 -14.17 -1.71 5.54
N GLU A 62 -14.53 -2.08 6.76
CA GLU A 62 -15.84 -2.70 7.04
C GLU A 62 -17.02 -1.77 6.71
N ALA A 63 -16.89 -0.47 6.95
CA ALA A 63 -17.94 0.50 6.61
C ALA A 63 -18.01 0.69 5.09
N PHE A 64 -16.87 0.79 4.41
CA PHE A 64 -16.78 0.88 2.96
C PHE A 64 -17.47 -0.32 2.28
N LEU A 65 -17.17 -1.54 2.73
CA LEU A 65 -17.72 -2.78 2.17
C LEU A 65 -19.22 -3.00 2.46
N LYS A 66 -19.84 -2.23 3.37
CA LYS A 66 -21.30 -2.26 3.60
C LYS A 66 -22.08 -1.60 2.47
N HIS A 67 -21.48 -0.64 1.78
CA HIS A 67 -22.08 -0.05 0.59
C HIS A 67 -21.90 -0.99 -0.60
N LYS A 68 -22.89 -1.02 -1.50
CA LYS A 68 -22.83 -1.92 -2.66
C LYS A 68 -21.84 -1.40 -3.71
N ALA A 69 -21.88 -0.10 -3.99
CA ALA A 69 -20.99 0.55 -4.94
C ALA A 69 -20.59 1.94 -4.47
N VAL A 70 -19.52 2.45 -5.08
CA VAL A 70 -19.05 3.84 -4.93
C VAL A 70 -18.91 4.45 -6.31
N SER A 71 -19.29 5.71 -6.42
CA SER A 71 -19.15 6.53 -7.62
C SER A 71 -18.34 7.77 -7.27
N PHE A 72 -17.48 8.21 -8.19
CA PHE A 72 -16.71 9.44 -8.03
C PHE A 72 -16.28 9.99 -9.40
N ASN A 73 -16.07 11.29 -9.47
CA ASN A 73 -15.41 11.92 -10.60
C ASN A 73 -13.89 11.85 -10.41
N ILE A 74 -13.17 11.64 -11.50
CA ILE A 74 -11.72 11.54 -11.52
C ILE A 74 -11.16 12.37 -12.68
N ASN A 75 -10.14 13.16 -12.37
CA ASN A 75 -9.36 13.91 -13.34
C ASN A 75 -7.88 13.57 -13.15
N ILE A 76 -7.21 13.15 -14.21
CA ILE A 76 -5.82 12.68 -14.21
C ILE A 76 -5.02 13.48 -15.23
N LEU A 77 -3.91 14.07 -14.76
CA LEU A 77 -2.95 14.79 -15.58
C LEU A 77 -1.58 14.12 -15.46
N PHE A 78 -0.87 13.94 -16.57
CA PHE A 78 0.55 13.56 -16.58
C PHE A 78 1.37 14.62 -17.30
N GLY A 79 2.38 15.18 -16.64
CA GLY A 79 3.17 16.31 -17.18
C GLY A 79 2.28 17.49 -17.61
N GLY A 80 1.19 17.76 -16.89
CA GLY A 80 0.21 18.79 -17.21
C GLY A 80 -0.74 18.49 -18.38
N LYS A 81 -0.68 17.29 -18.97
CA LYS A 81 -1.57 16.87 -20.07
C LYS A 81 -2.70 15.96 -19.55
N PRO A 82 -3.95 16.16 -20.00
CA PRO A 82 -5.04 15.26 -19.67
C PRO A 82 -4.76 13.82 -20.11
N HIS A 83 -4.89 12.89 -19.18
CA HIS A 83 -4.85 11.45 -19.43
C HIS A 83 -6.25 10.84 -19.38
N LEU A 84 -6.99 11.13 -18.30
CA LEU A 84 -8.35 10.67 -18.09
C LEU A 84 -9.16 11.74 -17.37
N ASP A 85 -10.37 12.00 -17.86
CA ASP A 85 -11.37 12.87 -17.22
C ASP A 85 -12.71 12.15 -17.37
N GLY A 86 -13.37 11.85 -16.25
CA GLY A 86 -14.59 11.06 -16.29
C GLY A 86 -15.16 10.69 -14.93
N LYS A 87 -16.20 9.87 -14.96
CA LYS A 87 -16.87 9.33 -13.79
C LYS A 87 -16.60 7.84 -13.68
N VAL A 88 -16.11 7.42 -12.52
CA VAL A 88 -15.95 6.02 -12.16
C VAL A 88 -17.13 5.59 -11.31
N THR A 89 -17.63 4.38 -11.54
CA THR A 89 -18.51 3.67 -10.62
C THR A 89 -18.01 2.25 -10.49
N MET A 90 -17.81 1.77 -9.27
CA MET A 90 -17.33 0.41 -9.01
C MET A 90 -18.05 -0.21 -7.83
N LEU A 91 -18.22 -1.53 -7.86
CA LEU A 91 -18.59 -2.25 -6.66
C LEU A 91 -17.46 -2.11 -5.61
N THR A 92 -17.82 -2.02 -4.34
CA THR A 92 -16.85 -1.82 -3.25
C THR A 92 -15.90 -3.02 -3.08
N ASN A 93 -16.31 -4.20 -3.53
CA ASN A 93 -15.46 -5.39 -3.65
C ASN A 93 -14.63 -5.43 -4.96
N SER A 94 -14.66 -4.37 -5.77
CA SER A 94 -13.98 -4.24 -7.07
C SER A 94 -14.37 -5.24 -8.16
N THR A 95 -15.42 -6.07 -7.97
CA THR A 95 -15.72 -7.13 -8.95
C THR A 95 -16.39 -6.62 -10.22
N LYS A 96 -16.85 -5.36 -10.25
CA LYS A 96 -17.35 -4.71 -11.47
C LYS A 96 -17.00 -3.23 -11.44
N ILE A 97 -16.64 -2.69 -12.59
CA ILE A 97 -16.17 -1.32 -12.76
C ILE A 97 -16.79 -0.74 -14.03
N ARG A 98 -17.16 0.53 -13.98
CA ARG A 98 -17.56 1.34 -15.12
C ARG A 98 -16.84 2.67 -15.06
N ILE A 99 -16.33 3.10 -16.20
CA ILE A 99 -15.71 4.41 -16.39
C ILE A 99 -16.43 5.08 -17.56
N ASP A 100 -17.19 6.13 -17.27
CA ASP A 100 -17.78 7.02 -18.28
C ASP A 100 -16.82 8.20 -18.51
N LYS A 101 -16.12 8.20 -19.65
CA LYS A 101 -15.13 9.21 -20.01
C LYS A 101 -15.82 10.45 -20.60
N LYS A 102 -15.13 11.60 -20.52
CA LYS A 102 -15.60 12.89 -21.04
C LYS A 102 -15.79 12.93 -22.55
N ASP A 103 -15.08 12.08 -23.29
CA ASP A 103 -15.29 11.89 -24.74
C ASP A 103 -16.47 10.97 -25.07
N GLU A 104 -17.34 10.72 -24.08
CA GLU A 104 -18.55 9.87 -24.14
C GLU A 104 -18.27 8.37 -24.27
N SER A 105 -17.01 7.98 -24.44
CA SER A 105 -16.61 6.57 -24.43
C SER A 105 -16.71 5.98 -23.03
N LYS A 106 -16.90 4.66 -22.97
CA LYS A 106 -17.15 3.92 -21.73
C LYS A 106 -16.28 2.69 -21.69
N LEU A 107 -15.68 2.44 -20.54
CA LEU A 107 -15.06 1.16 -20.23
C LEU A 107 -15.90 0.46 -19.18
N ILE A 108 -16.18 -0.82 -19.38
CA ILE A 108 -17.02 -1.61 -18.46
C ILE A 108 -16.32 -2.95 -18.22
N TYR A 109 -16.04 -3.24 -16.95
CA TYR A 109 -15.66 -4.57 -16.49
C TYR A 109 -16.87 -5.20 -15.79
N ASP A 110 -17.40 -6.28 -16.38
CA ASP A 110 -18.61 -6.96 -15.89
C ASP A 110 -18.33 -8.03 -14.83
N GLY A 111 -17.06 -8.18 -14.43
CA GLY A 111 -16.57 -9.23 -13.53
C GLY A 111 -15.90 -10.40 -14.24
N GLN A 112 -15.94 -10.44 -15.57
CA GLN A 112 -15.27 -11.45 -16.37
C GLN A 112 -14.50 -10.84 -17.54
N LYS A 113 -15.10 -9.85 -18.21
CA LYS A 113 -14.62 -9.26 -19.46
C LYS A 113 -14.63 -7.75 -19.38
N VAL A 114 -13.77 -7.13 -20.19
CA VAL A 114 -13.75 -5.68 -20.37
C VAL A 114 -14.35 -5.32 -21.71
N PHE A 115 -15.20 -4.31 -21.72
CA PHE A 115 -15.86 -3.79 -22.91
C PHE A 115 -15.54 -2.32 -23.09
N LEU A 116 -15.39 -1.90 -24.35
CA LEU A 116 -15.27 -0.51 -24.78
C LEU A 116 -16.46 -0.14 -25.66
N CYS A 117 -17.10 0.97 -25.33
CA CYS A 117 -18.25 1.52 -26.04
C CYS A 117 -18.00 3.00 -26.37
N PRO A 118 -18.33 3.50 -27.58
CA PRO A 118 -18.74 2.72 -28.74
C PRO A 118 -17.62 1.79 -29.26
N GLU A 119 -17.95 0.85 -30.14
CA GLU A 119 -16.98 -0.14 -30.64
C GLU A 119 -15.78 0.48 -31.39
N ASP A 120 -15.96 1.66 -31.98
CA ASP A 120 -14.96 2.42 -32.73
C ASP A 120 -14.14 3.38 -31.85
N ALA A 121 -14.41 3.43 -30.54
CA ALA A 121 -13.64 4.25 -29.61
C ALA A 121 -12.17 3.79 -29.52
N ASN A 122 -11.32 4.74 -29.10
CA ASN A 122 -9.89 4.52 -28.97
C ASN A 122 -9.58 3.52 -27.84
N GLU A 123 -9.06 2.36 -28.22
CA GLU A 123 -8.71 1.27 -27.30
C GLU A 123 -7.34 1.46 -26.63
N LYS A 124 -6.51 2.37 -27.13
CA LYS A 124 -5.16 2.57 -26.61
C LYS A 124 -5.21 2.96 -25.13
N GLY A 125 -4.62 2.12 -24.27
CA GLY A 125 -4.58 2.34 -22.83
C GLY A 125 -5.85 1.93 -22.08
N ALA A 126 -6.89 1.43 -22.77
CA ALA A 126 -8.18 1.10 -22.16
C ALA A 126 -8.07 0.08 -21.00
N ARG A 127 -7.29 -0.99 -21.19
CA ARG A 127 -7.03 -1.98 -20.14
C ARG A 127 -6.34 -1.38 -18.92
N PHE A 128 -5.34 -0.52 -19.15
CA PHE A 128 -4.64 0.18 -18.08
C PHE A 128 -5.59 1.11 -17.31
N ASP A 129 -6.39 1.90 -18.03
CA ASP A 129 -7.37 2.79 -17.42
C ASP A 129 -8.43 2.04 -16.59
N MET A 130 -8.86 0.87 -17.06
CA MET A 130 -9.88 0.07 -16.39
C MET A 130 -9.48 -0.32 -14.96
N PHE A 131 -8.25 -0.78 -14.77
CA PHE A 131 -7.84 -1.36 -13.47
C PHE A 131 -6.93 -0.49 -12.64
N THR A 132 -6.04 0.32 -13.23
CA THR A 132 -5.01 1.02 -12.44
C THR A 132 -5.61 2.05 -11.49
N TRP A 133 -6.50 2.92 -11.99
CA TRP A 133 -7.03 4.04 -11.20
C TRP A 133 -7.99 3.58 -10.10
N THR A 134 -8.82 2.58 -10.42
CA THR A 134 -9.74 1.97 -9.46
C THR A 134 -8.99 1.15 -8.42
N TYR A 135 -7.87 0.51 -8.80
CA TYR A 135 -6.99 -0.15 -7.85
C TYR A 135 -6.34 0.85 -6.89
N PHE A 136 -5.78 1.97 -7.36
CA PHE A 136 -5.23 3.00 -6.47
C PHE A 136 -6.27 3.62 -5.55
N PHE A 137 -7.51 3.79 -6.02
CA PHE A 137 -8.62 4.27 -5.19
C PHE A 137 -8.97 3.25 -4.09
N ALA A 138 -9.07 1.97 -4.46
CA ALA A 138 -9.53 0.90 -3.57
C ALA A 138 -8.42 0.22 -2.76
N MET A 139 -7.14 0.53 -3.02
CA MET A 139 -5.97 -0.10 -2.42
C MET A 139 -6.06 -0.35 -0.91
N PRO A 140 -6.42 0.62 -0.04
CA PRO A 140 -6.46 0.38 1.40
C PRO A 140 -7.51 -0.67 1.82
N TYR A 141 -8.45 -1.01 0.94
CA TYR A 141 -9.50 -2.00 1.16
C TYR A 141 -9.14 -3.38 0.60
N LYS A 142 -8.01 -3.53 -0.09
CA LYS A 142 -7.61 -4.75 -0.80
C LYS A 142 -6.34 -5.40 -0.23
N LEU A 143 -5.82 -4.86 0.88
CA LEU A 143 -4.52 -5.23 1.42
C LEU A 143 -4.46 -6.69 1.90
N ASN A 144 -5.58 -7.28 2.33
CA ASN A 144 -5.67 -8.70 2.69
C ASN A 144 -6.47 -9.55 1.69
N ASP A 145 -6.63 -9.10 0.45
CA ASP A 145 -7.31 -9.91 -0.57
C ASP A 145 -6.60 -11.28 -0.73
N PRO A 146 -7.34 -12.36 -1.06
CA PRO A 146 -6.73 -13.66 -1.29
C PRO A 146 -5.61 -13.61 -2.33
N GLY A 147 -4.49 -14.27 -2.02
CA GLY A 147 -3.30 -14.26 -2.87
C GLY A 147 -2.32 -13.11 -2.61
N THR A 148 -2.63 -12.18 -1.70
CA THR A 148 -1.67 -11.16 -1.25
C THR A 148 -0.57 -11.79 -0.38
N LYS A 149 0.66 -11.28 -0.52
CA LYS A 149 1.84 -11.70 0.22
C LYS A 149 2.59 -10.47 0.71
N TRP A 150 2.97 -10.50 1.98
CA TRP A 150 3.51 -9.34 2.66
C TRP A 150 4.85 -9.60 3.33
N GLU A 151 5.71 -8.58 3.29
CA GLU A 151 6.98 -8.53 3.99
C GLU A 151 7.15 -7.14 4.62
N LEU A 152 7.46 -7.08 5.92
CA LEU A 152 7.75 -5.81 6.57
C LEU A 152 9.05 -5.22 6.00
N GLY A 153 9.02 -3.94 5.66
CA GLY A 153 10.16 -3.20 5.15
C GLY A 153 10.80 -2.31 6.22
N ASN A 154 11.88 -1.63 5.82
CA ASN A 154 12.49 -0.59 6.63
C ASN A 154 11.61 0.67 6.68
N ASN A 155 11.81 1.50 7.71
CA ASN A 155 11.22 2.84 7.70
C ASN A 155 11.82 3.68 6.56
N ARG A 156 11.00 4.52 5.96
CA ARG A 156 11.41 5.42 4.87
C ARG A 156 10.83 6.81 5.07
N ALA A 157 11.64 7.82 4.75
CA ALA A 157 11.24 9.21 4.85
C ALA A 157 10.27 9.60 3.72
N LEU A 158 9.21 10.33 4.06
CA LEU A 158 8.30 11.05 3.16
C LEU A 158 7.86 12.31 3.89
N ASP A 159 7.86 13.47 3.22
CA ASP A 159 7.53 14.77 3.84
C ASP A 159 8.34 15.08 5.13
N ASN A 160 9.59 14.60 5.21
CA ASN A 160 10.46 14.67 6.40
C ASN A 160 9.95 13.90 7.64
N VAL A 161 9.06 12.92 7.44
CA VAL A 161 8.57 12.00 8.46
C VAL A 161 8.96 10.58 8.07
N ASP A 162 9.46 9.78 9.02
CA ASP A 162 9.77 8.37 8.78
C ASP A 162 8.50 7.52 8.92
N HIS A 163 8.15 6.81 7.85
CA HIS A 163 6.98 5.94 7.78
C HIS A 163 7.39 4.47 7.81
N GLN A 164 6.67 3.64 8.57
CA GLN A 164 6.78 2.19 8.44
C GLN A 164 6.35 1.79 7.03
N THR A 165 7.15 0.92 6.40
CA THR A 165 6.81 0.37 5.09
C THR A 165 6.60 -1.13 5.13
N ALA A 166 5.84 -1.65 4.17
CA ALA A 166 5.76 -3.08 3.90
C ALA A 166 5.61 -3.33 2.41
N LYS A 167 6.27 -4.38 1.93
CA LYS A 167 6.17 -4.82 0.55
C LYS A 167 4.96 -5.75 0.40
N LEU A 168 4.11 -5.44 -0.57
CA LEU A 168 3.00 -6.26 -1.03
C LEU A 168 3.36 -6.86 -2.39
N THR A 169 3.14 -8.16 -2.52
CA THR A 169 3.31 -8.96 -3.74
C THR A 169 2.13 -9.92 -3.87
N PHE A 170 2.03 -10.66 -4.98
CA PHE A 170 0.90 -11.54 -5.22
C PHE A 170 1.30 -12.96 -5.60
N GLU A 171 0.42 -13.90 -5.31
CA GLU A 171 0.48 -15.25 -5.83
C GLU A 171 0.20 -15.27 -7.33
N LYS A 172 0.84 -16.19 -8.05
CA LYS A 172 0.59 -16.39 -9.47
C LYS A 172 -0.90 -16.64 -9.72
N GLY A 173 -1.49 -15.88 -10.65
CA GLY A 173 -2.91 -15.95 -10.99
C GLY A 173 -3.81 -15.07 -10.13
N THR A 174 -3.25 -14.26 -9.22
CA THR A 174 -3.99 -13.28 -8.44
C THR A 174 -4.18 -12.00 -9.26
N GLY A 175 -5.43 -11.68 -9.58
CA GLY A 175 -5.75 -10.48 -10.33
C GLY A 175 -5.21 -10.46 -11.76
N ASP A 176 -5.18 -9.26 -12.33
CA ASP A 176 -4.85 -9.02 -13.74
C ASP A 176 -3.34 -8.86 -14.00
N ALA A 177 -2.56 -8.52 -12.97
CA ALA A 177 -1.11 -8.32 -13.02
C ALA A 177 -0.42 -8.85 -11.74
N PRO A 178 -0.35 -10.18 -11.54
CA PRO A 178 0.23 -10.77 -10.32
C PRO A 178 1.74 -10.52 -10.16
N ASP A 179 2.42 -10.07 -11.22
CA ASP A 179 3.86 -9.76 -11.20
C ASP A 179 4.15 -8.32 -10.75
N ASP A 180 3.11 -7.51 -10.50
CA ASP A 180 3.27 -6.21 -9.86
C ASP A 180 3.65 -6.35 -8.39
N TRP A 181 4.33 -5.34 -7.85
CA TRP A 181 4.56 -5.21 -6.42
C TRP A 181 4.29 -3.78 -5.97
N TYR A 182 4.01 -3.64 -4.67
CA TYR A 182 3.85 -2.36 -4.02
C TYR A 182 4.73 -2.26 -2.78
N VAL A 183 5.23 -1.05 -2.46
CA VAL A 183 5.80 -0.73 -1.14
C VAL A 183 4.89 0.30 -0.49
N ILE A 184 4.16 -0.11 0.52
CA ILE A 184 3.13 0.67 1.20
C ILE A 184 3.75 1.51 2.31
N TYR A 185 3.46 2.81 2.33
CA TYR A 185 3.85 3.76 3.35
C TYR A 185 2.63 4.09 4.20
N THR A 186 2.74 3.91 5.50
CA THR A 186 1.64 4.14 6.44
C THR A 186 1.84 5.45 7.19
N ASP A 187 0.79 6.28 7.27
CA ASP A 187 0.80 7.50 8.08
C ASP A 187 1.06 7.17 9.55
N VAL A 188 2.00 7.88 10.17
CA VAL A 188 2.47 7.58 11.53
C VAL A 188 1.44 7.85 12.62
N ASN A 189 0.48 8.76 12.37
CA ASN A 189 -0.50 9.19 13.36
C ASN A 189 -1.85 8.51 13.13
N GLU A 190 -2.31 8.53 11.87
CA GLU A 190 -3.65 8.07 11.50
C GLU A 190 -3.66 6.61 11.04
N SER A 191 -2.50 5.99 10.82
CA SER A 191 -2.36 4.66 10.20
C SER A 191 -3.00 4.54 8.81
N THR A 192 -3.35 5.65 8.15
CA THR A 192 -3.87 5.63 6.79
C THR A 192 -2.76 5.33 5.78
N LEU A 193 -3.09 4.65 4.68
CA LEU A 193 -2.26 4.60 3.47
C LEU A 193 -1.85 6.03 3.04
N LYS A 194 -0.57 6.36 3.23
CA LYS A 194 0.01 7.67 2.91
C LYS A 194 0.59 7.68 1.50
N SER A 195 1.23 6.59 1.09
CA SER A 195 1.78 6.43 -0.25
C SER A 195 1.95 4.95 -0.59
N ALA A 196 2.05 4.64 -1.89
CA ALA A 196 2.49 3.34 -2.37
C ALA A 196 3.50 3.52 -3.50
N ALA A 197 4.70 2.98 -3.37
CA ALA A 197 5.57 2.78 -4.51
C ALA A 197 5.12 1.53 -5.27
N TYR A 198 5.35 1.49 -6.58
CA TYR A 198 4.88 0.40 -7.44
C TYR A 198 5.70 0.28 -8.72
N ILE A 199 5.60 -0.90 -9.33
CA ILE A 199 5.91 -1.11 -10.74
C ILE A 199 4.64 -1.48 -11.48
N VAL A 200 4.64 -1.29 -12.80
CA VAL A 200 3.59 -1.79 -13.69
C VAL A 200 4.24 -2.77 -14.65
N SER A 201 4.01 -4.05 -14.42
CA SER A 201 4.56 -5.17 -15.21
C SER A 201 3.72 -5.51 -16.44
N PHE A 202 2.65 -4.76 -16.73
CA PHE A 202 1.77 -5.04 -17.86
C PHE A 202 2.54 -5.15 -19.20
N GLY A 203 2.27 -6.22 -19.96
CA GLY A 203 2.88 -6.48 -21.26
C GLY A 203 4.31 -7.03 -21.18
N SER A 204 4.83 -7.31 -19.98
CA SER A 204 6.18 -7.87 -19.77
C SER A 204 6.31 -9.36 -20.10
N GLY A 205 5.19 -10.09 -20.18
CA GLY A 205 5.23 -11.56 -20.28
C GLY A 205 5.85 -12.24 -19.05
N GLY A 206 5.82 -11.59 -17.89
CA GLY A 206 6.42 -12.07 -16.64
C GLY A 206 7.87 -11.63 -16.41
N ASP A 207 8.45 -10.82 -17.31
CA ASP A 207 9.77 -10.21 -17.12
C ASP A 207 9.66 -8.80 -16.52
N THR A 208 9.70 -8.70 -15.19
CA THR A 208 9.57 -7.42 -14.48
C THR A 208 10.80 -6.52 -14.63
N SER A 209 11.92 -6.98 -15.19
CA SER A 209 13.19 -6.24 -15.20
C SER A 209 13.05 -4.83 -15.76
N LYS A 210 12.28 -4.66 -16.85
CA LYS A 210 12.02 -3.33 -17.44
C LYS A 210 11.11 -2.45 -16.60
N ALA A 211 10.13 -3.04 -15.92
CA ALA A 211 9.25 -2.29 -15.03
C ALA A 211 10.00 -1.85 -13.76
N GLU A 212 10.96 -2.65 -13.32
CA GLU A 212 11.84 -2.39 -12.17
C GLU A 212 12.91 -1.33 -12.45
N GLU A 213 13.20 -1.03 -13.72
CA GLU A 213 14.08 0.08 -14.11
C GLU A 213 13.46 1.46 -13.84
N ASP A 214 12.13 1.57 -13.77
CA ASP A 214 11.41 2.84 -13.60
C ASP A 214 10.21 2.75 -12.63
N PRO A 215 10.44 2.44 -11.34
CA PRO A 215 9.37 2.43 -10.36
C PRO A 215 8.87 3.83 -10.05
N HIS A 216 7.59 3.90 -9.70
CA HIS A 216 6.90 5.14 -9.39
C HIS A 216 6.27 5.07 -8.00
N ALA A 217 5.78 6.19 -7.49
CA ALA A 217 4.99 6.22 -6.27
C ALA A 217 3.77 7.11 -6.41
N VAL A 218 2.65 6.67 -5.86
CA VAL A 218 1.44 7.47 -5.64
C VAL A 218 1.44 7.99 -4.21
N HIS A 219 1.28 9.28 -4.02
CA HIS A 219 1.19 9.93 -2.71
C HIS A 219 -0.22 10.47 -2.51
N TYR A 220 -0.93 9.93 -1.52
CA TYR A 220 -2.30 10.28 -1.17
C TYR A 220 -2.35 11.52 -0.28
N LYS A 221 -3.13 12.52 -0.69
CA LYS A 221 -3.26 13.83 -0.04
C LYS A 221 -4.72 14.23 0.09
N ASP A 222 -4.95 15.25 0.92
CA ASP A 222 -6.25 15.94 1.07
C ASP A 222 -7.38 14.95 1.41
N PHE A 223 -7.21 14.25 2.54
CA PHE A 223 -8.19 13.28 3.02
C PHE A 223 -9.47 13.97 3.48
N GLN A 224 -10.60 13.54 2.91
CA GLN A 224 -11.94 14.03 3.22
C GLN A 224 -12.80 12.89 3.76
N MET A 225 -13.66 13.20 4.73
CA MET A 225 -14.57 12.22 5.33
C MET A 225 -15.89 12.22 4.57
N ILE A 226 -16.26 11.08 3.99
CA ILE A 226 -17.54 10.86 3.30
C ILE A 226 -18.24 9.71 4.01
N ASP A 227 -19.42 9.98 4.58
CA ASP A 227 -20.16 9.03 5.42
C ASP A 227 -19.30 8.36 6.51
N GLY A 228 -18.34 9.11 7.07
CA GLY A 228 -17.44 8.61 8.11
C GLY A 228 -16.27 7.76 7.60
N ILE A 229 -16.06 7.66 6.29
CA ILE A 229 -14.95 6.94 5.64
C ILE A 229 -13.96 7.96 5.04
N PRO A 230 -12.64 7.83 5.32
CA PRO A 230 -11.64 8.75 4.78
C PRO A 230 -11.28 8.42 3.33
N PHE A 231 -11.27 9.43 2.46
CA PHE A 231 -10.84 9.31 1.06
C PHE A 231 -9.81 10.38 0.72
N ALA A 232 -8.70 9.97 0.12
CA ALA A 232 -7.73 10.91 -0.46
C ALA A 232 -8.30 11.51 -1.75
N THR A 233 -8.49 12.83 -1.76
CA THR A 233 -9.07 13.54 -2.91
C THR A 233 -8.05 14.10 -3.88
N LYS A 234 -6.76 14.05 -3.51
CA LYS A 234 -5.64 14.44 -4.39
C LYS A 234 -4.54 13.40 -4.33
N TRP A 235 -4.04 12.97 -5.49
CA TRP A 235 -2.87 12.10 -5.55
C TRP A 235 -1.79 12.75 -6.41
N ASP A 236 -0.55 12.67 -5.94
CA ASP A 236 0.61 13.09 -6.71
C ASP A 236 1.47 11.88 -7.03
N PHE A 237 1.95 11.80 -8.27
CA PHE A 237 2.86 10.77 -8.73
C PHE A 237 4.30 11.28 -8.80
N TYR A 238 5.23 10.43 -8.39
CA TYR A 238 6.66 10.73 -8.34
C TYR A 238 7.49 9.53 -8.81
N GLY A 239 8.77 9.75 -9.06
CA GLY A 239 9.74 8.66 -9.22
C GLY A 239 10.03 7.98 -7.87
N TRP A 240 10.37 6.70 -7.92
CA TRP A 240 10.75 5.93 -6.74
C TRP A 240 11.96 5.03 -6.99
N ASN A 241 12.86 4.94 -6.00
CA ASN A 241 13.86 3.87 -5.96
C ASN A 241 14.23 3.49 -4.52
N GLU A 242 14.92 2.36 -4.40
CA GLU A 242 15.29 1.75 -3.13
C GLU A 242 16.20 2.66 -2.27
N GLU A 243 17.09 3.44 -2.90
CA GLU A 243 18.07 4.29 -2.21
C GLU A 243 17.45 5.58 -1.66
N LYS A 244 16.63 6.27 -2.47
CA LYS A 244 16.10 7.60 -2.18
C LYS A 244 14.68 7.58 -1.63
N GLY A 245 13.95 6.47 -1.79
CA GLY A 245 12.51 6.46 -1.61
C GLY A 245 11.83 7.27 -2.72
N ILE A 246 10.90 8.13 -2.33
CA ILE A 246 10.13 9.00 -3.25
C ILE A 246 10.96 10.24 -3.59
N TYR A 247 11.14 10.54 -4.88
CA TYR A 247 11.98 11.66 -5.31
C TYR A 247 11.48 12.37 -6.57
N GLY A 248 12.06 13.56 -6.80
CA GLY A 248 11.81 14.36 -7.99
C GLY A 248 10.57 15.23 -7.89
N ASP A 249 10.31 15.96 -8.98
CA ASP A 249 9.09 16.75 -9.13
C ASP A 249 7.90 15.84 -9.45
N THR A 250 6.69 16.35 -9.20
CA THR A 250 5.45 15.62 -9.54
C THR A 250 5.40 15.35 -11.05
N ILE A 251 5.22 14.08 -11.42
CA ILE A 251 5.08 13.64 -12.82
C ILE A 251 3.63 13.48 -13.25
N GLY A 252 2.71 13.37 -12.30
CA GLY A 252 1.28 13.28 -12.54
C GLY A 252 0.46 13.63 -11.32
N GLU A 253 -0.77 14.05 -11.55
CA GLU A 253 -1.69 14.56 -10.54
C GLU A 253 -3.07 13.96 -10.79
N VAL A 254 -3.76 13.61 -9.71
CA VAL A 254 -5.14 13.12 -9.73
C VAL A 254 -5.98 13.95 -8.79
N THR A 255 -7.16 14.35 -9.23
CA THR A 255 -8.20 14.92 -8.39
C THR A 255 -9.42 14.00 -8.40
N ILE A 256 -9.94 13.69 -7.22
CA ILE A 256 -11.18 12.95 -7.00
C ILE A 256 -12.23 13.90 -6.41
N SER A 257 -13.44 13.87 -6.95
CA SER A 257 -14.57 14.63 -6.43
C SER A 257 -15.87 13.83 -6.47
N ASP A 258 -16.92 14.38 -5.84
CA ASP A 258 -18.29 13.86 -5.93
C ASP A 258 -18.43 12.38 -5.52
N ILE A 259 -17.65 11.98 -4.51
CA ILE A 259 -17.68 10.63 -3.96
C ILE A 259 -19.07 10.38 -3.36
N THR A 260 -19.77 9.37 -3.89
CA THR A 260 -21.14 9.02 -3.50
C THR A 260 -21.27 7.51 -3.41
N PHE A 261 -21.86 7.00 -2.34
CA PHE A 261 -22.20 5.59 -2.22
C PHE A 261 -23.54 5.27 -2.87
N LEU A 262 -23.65 4.06 -3.39
CA LEU A 262 -24.87 3.51 -3.97
C LEU A 262 -25.20 2.19 -3.26
N ASP A 263 -26.47 2.04 -2.88
CA ASP A 263 -26.95 0.83 -2.19
C ASP A 263 -27.37 -0.28 -3.16
N SER A 264 -27.38 0.00 -4.47
CA SER A 264 -27.72 -0.99 -5.49
C SER A 264 -26.81 -0.92 -6.71
N GLU A 265 -26.60 -2.08 -7.34
CA GLU A 265 -25.81 -2.24 -8.57
C GLU A 265 -26.59 -1.82 -9.82
N SER A 266 -27.89 -2.13 -9.85
CA SER A 266 -28.78 -1.92 -11.01
C SER A 266 -28.12 -2.34 -12.34
N ASN A 267 -28.49 -1.70 -13.45
CA ASN A 267 -28.01 -2.01 -14.79
C ASN A 267 -26.72 -1.24 -15.15
N LEU A 268 -25.98 -0.74 -14.14
CA LEU A 268 -24.81 0.14 -14.36
C LEU A 268 -23.69 -0.56 -15.14
N PHE A 269 -23.53 -1.87 -14.91
CA PHE A 269 -22.44 -2.68 -15.48
C PHE A 269 -22.90 -3.58 -16.64
N GLU A 270 -24.11 -3.38 -17.15
CA GLU A 270 -24.57 -4.09 -18.35
C GLU A 270 -23.81 -3.58 -19.58
N THR A 271 -23.40 -4.50 -20.44
CA THR A 271 -22.70 -4.19 -21.69
C THR A 271 -23.66 -3.56 -22.70
N PRO A 272 -23.37 -2.35 -23.21
CA PRO A 272 -24.16 -1.73 -24.27
C PRO A 272 -24.11 -2.53 -25.58
N GLU A 273 -25.15 -2.44 -26.41
CA GLU A 273 -25.20 -3.14 -27.71
C GLU A 273 -24.06 -2.73 -28.65
N ASN A 274 -23.65 -1.45 -28.63
CA ASN A 274 -22.56 -0.92 -29.44
C ASN A 274 -21.20 -0.98 -28.69
N ALA A 275 -20.83 -2.14 -28.16
CA ALA A 275 -19.58 -2.32 -27.44
C ALA A 275 -18.75 -3.47 -28.02
N LYS A 276 -17.43 -3.32 -27.98
CA LYS A 276 -16.48 -4.40 -28.29
C LYS A 276 -15.79 -4.90 -27.03
N GLU A 277 -15.49 -6.19 -27.00
CA GLU A 277 -14.65 -6.78 -25.94
C GLU A 277 -13.19 -6.39 -26.15
N ILE A 278 -12.52 -5.96 -25.08
CA ILE A 278 -11.06 -5.72 -25.01
C ILE A 278 -10.42 -6.94 -24.37
N LYS A 279 -9.33 -7.44 -24.96
CA LYS A 279 -8.57 -8.54 -24.40
C LYS A 279 -7.74 -8.07 -23.19
N LEU A 280 -7.88 -8.82 -22.10
CA LEU A 280 -7.06 -8.74 -20.90
C LEU A 280 -5.72 -9.47 -21.08
#